data_AF-A0A7D8D0T8-F1
#
_entry.id   AF-A0A7D8D0T8-F1
#
_cell.length_a   1.000
_cell.length_b   1.000
_cell.length_c   1.000
_cell.angle_alpha   90.00
_cell.angle_beta   90.00
_cell.angle_gamma   90.00
#
_symmetry.space_group_name_H-M   'P 1'
#
loop_
_entity.id
_entity.type
_entity.pdbx_description
1 polymer ?
#
loop_
_entity_poly.entity_id
_entity_poly.type
_entity_poly.pdbx_seq_one_letter_code
_entity_poly.pdbx_strand_id
1 'polypeptide(L)' 'MNMYVVTLSHYTDEAYFEIECVCPTKEIAKEQVAKLQREKDPDHNEWKYSWDIVKVISE' A
#
# COMPACT_ATOMS: atom_id res chain seq x y z
N MET A 1 5.55 -16.20 -8.24
CA MET A 1 5.60 -14.90 -8.98
C MET A 1 5.74 -13.79 -7.95
N ASN A 2 6.56 -12.76 -8.18
CA ASN A 2 6.62 -11.62 -7.26
C ASN A 2 5.54 -10.60 -7.63
N MET A 3 4.78 -10.14 -6.65
CA MET A 3 3.81 -9.05 -6.79
C MET A 3 4.11 -7.98 -5.76
N TYR A 4 3.54 -6.80 -5.97
CA TYR A 4 3.68 -5.67 -5.07
C TYR A 4 2.32 -5.38 -4.46
N VAL A 5 2.21 -5.34 -3.14
CA VAL A 5 0.95 -5.08 -2.45
C VAL A 5 1.01 -3.67 -1.91
N VAL A 6 -0.02 -2.88 -2.18
CA VAL A 6 -0.20 -1.56 -1.59
C VAL A 6 -1.08 -1.69 -0.37
N THR A 7 -0.61 -1.11 0.73
CA THR A 7 -1.18 -1.32 2.06
C THR A 7 -1.43 0.01 2.72
N LEU A 8 -2.57 0.12 3.39
CA LEU A 8 -2.92 1.24 4.24
C LEU A 8 -2.61 0.88 5.69
N SER A 9 -1.94 1.78 6.39
CA SER A 9 -1.64 1.66 7.82
C SER A 9 -2.02 2.96 8.53
N HIS A 10 -2.45 2.85 9.78
CA HIS A 10 -2.74 4.01 10.61
C HIS A 10 -1.47 4.40 11.39
N TYR A 11 -1.18 5.71 11.49
CA TYR A 11 0.05 6.20 12.08
C TYR A 11 0.17 5.89 13.58
N THR A 12 -0.96 5.89 14.30
CA THR A 12 -1.01 5.66 15.75
C THR A 12 -1.53 4.27 16.14
N ASP A 13 -2.01 3.50 15.18
CA ASP A 13 -2.53 2.15 15.42
C ASP A 13 -1.78 1.14 14.55
N GLU A 14 -0.68 0.62 15.11
CA GLU A 14 0.20 -0.36 14.46
C GLU A 14 -0.51 -1.69 14.17
N ALA A 15 -1.68 -1.94 14.77
CA ALA A 15 -2.48 -3.14 14.51
C ALA A 15 -3.38 -2.99 13.28
N TYR A 16 -3.64 -1.75 12.82
CA TYR A 16 -4.48 -1.52 11.64
C TYR A 16 -3.66 -1.67 10.35
N PHE A 17 -4.04 -2.66 9.55
CA PHE A 17 -3.44 -2.90 8.24
C PHE A 17 -4.49 -3.40 7.25
N GLU A 18 -4.59 -2.73 6.10
CA GLU A 18 -5.52 -3.08 5.03
C GLU A 18 -4.80 -3.19 3.69
N ILE A 19 -5.13 -4.22 2.93
CA ILE A 19 -4.59 -4.42 1.58
C ILE A 19 -5.52 -3.72 0.59
N GLU A 20 -4.99 -2.70 -0.08
CA GLU A 20 -5.78 -1.84 -0.97
C GLU A 20 -5.72 -2.34 -2.41
N CYS A 21 -4.55 -2.76 -2.88
CA CYS A 21 -4.42 -3.38 -4.20
C CYS A 21 -3.16 -4.24 -4.33
N VAL A 22 -3.18 -5.13 -5.34
CA VAL A 22 -2.04 -5.93 -5.75
C VAL A 22 -1.61 -5.49 -7.16
N CYS A 23 -0.37 -5.06 -7.27
CA CYS A 23 0.26 -4.50 -8.45
C CYS A 23 1.28 -5.47 -9.04
N PRO A 24 1.35 -5.61 -10.38
CA PRO A 24 2.30 -6.52 -11.02
C PRO A 24 3.74 -5.97 -11.04
N THR A 25 3.92 -4.65 -10.91
CA THR A 25 5.23 -3.99 -10.94
C THR A 25 5.38 -2.96 -9.81
N LYS A 26 6.63 -2.67 -9.45
CA LYS A 26 7.00 -1.69 -8.43
C LYS A 26 6.57 -0.27 -8.81
N GLU A 27 6.67 0.08 -10.09
CA GLU A 27 6.33 1.42 -10.58
C GLU A 27 4.84 1.72 -10.42
N ILE A 28 3.99 0.75 -10.76
CA ILE A 28 2.54 0.86 -10.56
C ILE A 28 2.23 0.98 -9.07
N ALA A 29 2.83 0.15 -8.21
CA ALA A 29 2.61 0.23 -6.76
C ALA A 29 3.00 1.61 -6.18
N LYS A 30 4.12 2.19 -6.64
CA LYS A 30 4.53 3.54 -6.23
C LYS A 30 3.56 4.62 -6.68
N GLU A 31 3.08 4.54 -7.91
CA GLU A 31 2.10 5.50 -8.44
C GLU A 31 0.79 5.40 -7.65
N GLN A 32 0.32 4.19 -7.35
CA GLN A 32 -0.86 3.96 -6.53
C GLN A 32 -0.68 4.52 -5.11
N VAL A 33 0.44 4.25 -4.44
CA VAL A 33 0.72 4.85 -3.12
C VAL A 33 0.67 6.37 -3.17
N ALA A 34 1.33 7.00 -4.15
CA ALA A 34 1.35 8.46 -4.26
C ALA A 34 -0.02 9.06 -4.62
N LYS A 35 -0.86 8.31 -5.34
CA LYS A 35 -2.24 8.71 -5.64
C LYS A 35 -3.12 8.59 -4.39
N LEU A 36 -3.15 7.40 -3.79
CA LEU A 36 -3.99 7.09 -2.64
C LEU A 36 -3.64 7.94 -1.42
N GLN A 37 -2.34 8.18 -1.18
CA GLN A 37 -1.91 9.07 -0.11
C GLN A 37 -2.48 10.49 -0.27
N ARG A 38 -2.48 11.03 -1.50
CA ARG A 38 -3.04 12.37 -1.77
C ARG A 38 -4.57 12.42 -1.68
N GLU A 39 -5.26 11.33 -2.00
CA GLU A 39 -6.72 11.26 -1.98
C GLU A 39 -7.27 11.07 -0.55
N LYS A 40 -6.62 10.23 0.25
CA LYS A 40 -7.09 9.85 1.59
C LYS A 40 -6.73 10.87 2.66
N ASP A 41 -5.49 11.35 2.63
CA ASP A 41 -4.94 12.14 3.72
C ASP A 41 -3.92 13.18 3.20
N PRO A 42 -4.42 14.27 2.59
CA PRO A 42 -3.56 15.34 2.09
C PRO A 42 -2.98 16.23 3.20
N ASP A 43 -3.60 16.28 4.39
CA ASP A 43 -3.32 17.32 5.41
C ASP A 43 -3.18 16.81 6.86
N HIS A 44 -3.67 15.61 7.20
CA HIS A 44 -3.76 15.11 8.57
C HIS A 44 -2.67 14.07 8.93
N ASN A 45 -2.00 13.47 7.95
CA ASN A 45 -0.92 12.47 8.09
C ASN A 45 -1.26 11.31 9.06
N GLU A 46 -2.54 11.03 9.28
CA GLU A 46 -2.99 9.93 10.14
C GLU A 46 -2.89 8.60 9.40
N TRP A 47 -3.05 8.64 8.08
CA TRP A 47 -3.01 7.48 7.21
C TRP A 47 -1.72 7.44 6.40
N LYS A 48 -1.12 6.25 6.29
CA LYS A 48 0.07 6.01 5.49
C LYS A 48 -0.14 4.86 4.53
N TYR A 49 0.07 5.15 3.25
CA TYR A 49 0.16 4.14 2.22
C TYR A 49 1.60 3.70 2.00
N SER A 50 1.84 2.39 1.99
CA SER A 50 3.13 1.77 1.68
C SER A 50 2.96 0.68 0.63
N TRP A 51 4.07 0.20 0.09
CA TRP A 51 4.07 -0.96 -0.80
C TRP A 51 5.15 -1.95 -0.38
N ASP A 52 4.82 -3.23 -0.49
CA ASP A 52 5.70 -4.34 -0.13
C ASP A 52 5.75 -5.38 -1.23
N ILE A 53 6.88 -6.09 -1.34
CA ILE A 53 7.03 -7.18 -2.30
C ILE A 53 6.61 -8.50 -1.65
N VAL A 54 5.65 -9.18 -2.26
CA VAL A 54 5.18 -10.49 -1.81
C VAL A 54 5.48 -11.54 -2.87
N LYS A 55 5.85 -12.73 -2.41
CA LYS A 55 6.04 -13.89 -3.27
C LYS A 55 4.74 -14.69 -3.28
N VAL A 56 4.05 -14.68 -4.41
CA VAL A 56 2.88 -15.53 -4.63
C VAL A 56 3.36 -16.94 -4.94
N ILE A 57 2.93 -17.88 -4.09
CA ILE A 57 3.08 -19.32 -4.25
C ILE A 57 1.73 -19.83 -4.75
N SER A 58 1.68 -20.30 -6.00
CA SER A 58 0.53 -21.02 -6.53
C SER A 58 0.69 -22.51 -6.18
N GLU A 59 -0.33 -23.12 -5.59
CA GLU A 59 -0.44 -24.58 -5.42
C GLU A 59 -0.64 -25.30 -6.76
#